data_AF-A0A8S3H014-F1
#
_entry.id   AF-A0A8S3H014-F1
#
_cell.length_a   1.000
_cell.length_b   1.000
_cell.length_c   1.000
_cell.angle_alpha   90.00
_cell.angle_beta   90.00
_cell.angle_gamma   90.00
#
_symmetry.space_group_name_H-M   'P 1'
#
loop_
_entity.id
_entity.type
_entity.pdbx_description
1 polymer ?
#
loop_
_entity_poly.entity_id
_entity_poly.type
_entity_poly.pdbx_seq_one_letter_code
_entity_poly.pdbx_strand_id
1 'polypeptide(L)'
;VLTALARLPPECSTILRGVKEDLSTEYSKGKTFIWWGFSSCTSSIEVLEDEHFFGKTGNRTLFQIHSTTAKDIKNHSFVPSEDEVLLLPARQFQVTSCLDSGNGLHIIQLKELKPPYDLLEPVSVPTSSVQSKKSSQGKSPPIAEAIGGQLTAIQLQPQIKSTFNIPANATWAQNGVTIAGGHWKGDATNQLNEPCGLFVDDDQTVTIADWGNHRIIQWKSGDTTKGQVIAGGKGQGNGLNQ
;
A
#
# COMPACT_ATOMS: atom_id res chain seq x y z
N VAL A 1 1.25 -3.84 2.19
CA VAL A 1 0.71 -2.85 1.22
C VAL A 1 1.04 -3.20 -0.23
N LEU A 2 2.32 -3.32 -0.63
CA LEU A 2 2.68 -3.65 -2.02
C LEU A 2 2.04 -4.93 -2.57
N THR A 3 2.02 -6.03 -1.80
CA THR A 3 1.41 -7.30 -2.23
C THR A 3 -0.09 -7.20 -2.49
N ALA A 4 -0.80 -6.35 -1.74
CA ALA A 4 -2.24 -6.14 -1.92
C ALA A 4 -2.52 -5.31 -3.18
N LEU A 5 -1.80 -4.20 -3.36
CA LEU A 5 -1.94 -3.32 -4.52
C LEU A 5 -1.48 -3.97 -5.83
N ALA A 6 -0.49 -4.85 -5.77
CA ALA A 6 -0.05 -5.64 -6.92
C ALA A 6 -1.16 -6.56 -7.46
N ARG A 7 -2.14 -6.92 -6.62
CA ARG A 7 -3.28 -7.78 -7.01
C ARG A 7 -4.49 -7.01 -7.53
N LEU A 8 -4.57 -5.70 -7.30
CA LEU A 8 -5.64 -4.87 -7.86
C LEU A 8 -5.34 -4.57 -9.34
N PRO A 9 -6.36 -4.54 -10.22
CA PRO A 9 -6.17 -4.14 -11.61
C PRO A 9 -5.70 -2.67 -11.68
N PRO A 10 -4.78 -2.33 -12.61
CA PRO A 10 -4.48 -0.92 -12.87
C PRO A 10 -5.64 -0.26 -13.63
N GLU A 11 -5.88 1.02 -13.35
CA GLU A 11 -6.84 1.84 -14.05
C GLU A 11 -6.12 2.97 -14.80
N CYS A 12 -6.46 3.14 -16.07
CA CYS A 12 -5.97 4.23 -16.89
C CYS A 12 -6.97 5.39 -16.82
N SER A 13 -6.70 6.36 -15.95
CA SER A 13 -7.62 7.47 -15.68
C SER A 13 -6.88 8.75 -15.31
N THR A 14 -7.60 9.87 -15.32
CA THR A 14 -7.11 11.13 -14.76
C THR A 14 -7.48 11.18 -13.29
N ILE A 15 -6.50 11.31 -12.42
CA ILE A 15 -6.66 11.39 -10.97
C ILE A 15 -6.13 12.73 -10.46
N LEU A 16 -6.56 13.09 -9.26
CA LEU A 16 -6.32 14.39 -8.66
C LEU A 16 -5.59 14.24 -7.34
N ARG A 17 -4.64 15.14 -7.07
CA ARG A 17 -3.97 15.24 -5.77
C ARG A 17 -3.83 16.71 -5.38
N GLY A 18 -4.44 17.08 -4.27
CA GLY A 18 -4.31 18.41 -3.68
C GLY A 18 -3.14 18.49 -2.69
N VAL A 19 -2.39 19.58 -2.73
CA VAL A 19 -1.37 19.92 -1.72
C VAL A 19 -1.56 21.38 -1.30
N LYS A 20 -1.59 21.66 0.01
CA LYS A 20 -1.76 23.01 0.59
C LYS A 20 -0.44 23.79 0.63
N GLU A 21 0.25 23.81 -0.51
CA GLU A 21 1.50 24.54 -0.70
C GLU A 21 1.62 24.95 -2.17
N ASP A 22 2.36 26.03 -2.43
CA ASP A 22 2.73 26.42 -3.79
C ASP A 22 3.99 25.67 -4.24
N LEU A 23 3.82 24.75 -5.19
CA LEU A 23 4.90 23.94 -5.77
C LEU A 23 5.18 24.33 -7.23
N SER A 24 4.63 25.44 -7.72
CA SER A 24 4.75 25.87 -9.12
C SER A 24 6.21 26.00 -9.59
N THR A 25 7.10 26.44 -8.71
CA THR A 25 8.53 26.62 -8.99
C THR A 25 9.27 25.29 -9.09
N GLU A 26 8.85 24.27 -8.34
CA GLU A 26 9.48 22.94 -8.35
C GLU A 26 9.07 22.15 -9.60
N TYR A 27 7.87 22.36 -10.11
CA TYR A 27 7.29 21.58 -11.21
C TYR A 27 7.13 22.43 -12.48
N SER A 28 8.25 22.74 -13.12
CA SER A 28 8.25 23.46 -14.40
C SER A 28 7.87 22.55 -15.58
N LYS A 29 7.16 23.11 -16.57
CA LYS A 29 6.74 22.39 -17.78
C LYS A 29 7.92 21.70 -18.48
N GLY A 30 7.73 20.44 -18.88
CA GLY A 30 8.74 19.59 -19.52
C GLY A 30 9.65 18.84 -18.55
N LYS A 31 9.71 19.24 -17.27
CA LYS A 31 10.50 18.55 -16.24
C LYS A 31 9.98 17.13 -16.03
N THR A 32 10.91 16.19 -15.88
CA THR A 32 10.63 14.80 -15.51
C THR A 32 11.17 14.53 -14.12
N PHE A 33 10.41 13.80 -13.30
CA PHE A 33 10.77 13.50 -11.92
C PHE A 33 10.13 12.18 -11.47
N ILE A 34 10.50 11.72 -10.28
CA ILE A 34 9.99 10.49 -9.67
C ILE A 34 9.33 10.84 -8.34
N TRP A 35 8.11 10.35 -8.12
CA TRP A 35 7.53 10.29 -6.79
C TRP A 35 7.89 8.96 -6.14
N TRP A 36 8.72 9.04 -5.09
CA TRP A 36 9.29 7.87 -4.43
C TRP A 36 8.33 7.21 -3.46
N GLY A 37 7.36 7.95 -2.89
CA GLY A 37 6.38 7.42 -1.95
C GLY A 37 5.08 6.95 -2.61
N PHE A 38 4.24 6.26 -1.84
CA PHE A 38 2.84 6.11 -2.18
C PHE A 38 2.18 7.49 -2.25
N SER A 39 1.35 7.72 -3.26
CA SER A 39 0.62 8.99 -3.38
C SER A 39 -0.87 8.70 -3.39
N SER A 40 -1.56 9.12 -2.31
CA SER A 40 -3.02 9.11 -2.25
C SER A 40 -3.58 10.21 -3.17
N CYS A 41 -4.57 9.83 -3.96
CA CYS A 41 -5.22 10.63 -4.98
C CYS A 41 -6.73 10.34 -4.93
N THR A 42 -7.50 11.15 -5.62
CA THR A 42 -8.94 10.94 -5.79
C THR A 42 -9.31 11.04 -7.26
N SER A 43 -10.31 10.28 -7.70
CA SER A 43 -10.92 10.49 -9.03
C SER A 43 -12.02 11.56 -9.01
N SER A 44 -12.45 12.02 -7.84
CA SER A 44 -13.54 12.99 -7.69
C SER A 44 -13.01 14.40 -7.41
N ILE A 45 -13.49 15.37 -8.18
CA ILE A 45 -13.19 16.79 -7.95
C ILE A 45 -13.86 17.30 -6.67
N GLU A 46 -15.00 16.72 -6.27
CA GLU A 46 -15.82 17.17 -5.14
C GLU A 46 -15.09 17.00 -3.81
N VAL A 47 -14.23 15.99 -3.71
CA VAL A 47 -13.38 15.72 -2.54
C VAL A 47 -12.37 16.85 -2.29
N LEU A 48 -11.98 17.57 -3.35
CA LEU A 48 -11.08 18.72 -3.23
C LEU A 48 -11.76 19.95 -2.62
N GLU A 49 -13.09 19.98 -2.55
CA GLU A 49 -13.79 21.08 -1.87
C GLU A 49 -13.70 20.99 -0.35
N ASP A 50 -13.31 19.84 0.20
CA ASP A 50 -13.14 19.68 1.64
C ASP A 50 -11.95 20.50 2.14
N GLU A 51 -12.23 21.40 3.09
CA GLU A 51 -11.24 22.27 3.73
C GLU A 51 -10.16 21.50 4.49
N HIS A 52 -10.39 20.25 4.88
CA HIS A 52 -9.36 19.40 5.49
C HIS A 52 -8.39 18.86 4.45
N PHE A 53 -8.87 18.55 3.24
CA PHE A 53 -8.07 17.96 2.18
C PHE A 53 -7.30 19.00 1.37
N PHE A 54 -8.02 19.91 0.70
CA PHE A 54 -7.42 20.91 -0.19
C PHE A 54 -7.94 22.32 0.13
N GLY A 55 -9.26 22.48 0.22
CA GLY A 55 -9.91 23.74 0.58
C GLY A 55 -9.88 24.81 -0.52
N LYS A 56 -10.54 25.93 -0.24
CA LYS A 56 -10.83 26.98 -1.24
C LYS A 56 -9.93 28.21 -1.14
N THR A 57 -9.04 28.28 -0.15
CA THR A 57 -8.19 29.46 0.10
C THR A 57 -6.73 29.08 0.38
N GLY A 58 -5.84 30.07 0.31
CA GLY A 58 -4.40 29.88 0.56
C GLY A 58 -3.61 29.35 -0.64
N ASN A 59 -2.28 29.33 -0.49
CA ASN A 59 -1.36 28.80 -1.48
C ASN A 59 -1.52 27.29 -1.58
N ARG A 60 -1.85 26.80 -2.77
CA ARG A 60 -2.16 25.39 -2.99
C ARG A 60 -1.90 24.96 -4.42
N THR A 61 -1.52 23.70 -4.56
CA THR A 61 -1.20 23.07 -5.83
C THR A 61 -2.12 21.88 -6.06
N LEU A 62 -2.87 21.92 -7.16
CA LEU A 62 -3.66 20.80 -7.65
C LEU A 62 -2.87 20.08 -8.74
N PHE A 63 -2.51 18.83 -8.48
CA PHE A 63 -1.98 17.94 -9.50
C PHE A 63 -3.12 17.23 -10.21
N GLN A 64 -3.20 17.42 -11.52
CA GLN A 64 -4.06 16.64 -12.41
C GLN A 64 -3.19 15.62 -13.16
N ILE A 65 -3.34 14.34 -12.83
CA ILE A 65 -2.39 13.30 -13.19
C ILE A 65 -3.07 12.34 -14.15
N HIS A 66 -2.59 12.28 -15.40
CA HIS A 66 -2.96 11.20 -16.31
C HIS A 66 -2.13 9.97 -15.96
N SER A 67 -2.76 8.99 -15.32
CA SER A 67 -2.14 7.77 -14.83
C SER A 67 -2.58 6.56 -15.64
N THR A 68 -1.66 5.61 -15.79
CA THR A 68 -1.85 4.29 -16.42
C THR A 68 -1.75 3.15 -15.40
N THR A 69 -1.18 3.41 -14.22
CA THR A 69 -0.92 2.39 -13.19
C THR A 69 -1.65 2.62 -11.88
N ALA A 70 -2.53 3.63 -11.81
CA ALA A 70 -3.35 3.95 -10.66
C ALA A 70 -4.16 2.74 -10.18
N LYS A 71 -4.35 2.62 -8.86
CA LYS A 71 -5.13 1.55 -8.24
C LYS A 71 -6.32 2.15 -7.50
N ASP A 72 -7.52 1.90 -8.00
CA ASP A 72 -8.75 2.19 -7.25
C ASP A 72 -8.77 1.34 -5.98
N ILE A 73 -8.82 2.01 -4.83
CA ILE A 73 -8.94 1.39 -3.51
C ILE A 73 -10.20 1.84 -2.78
N LYS A 74 -11.17 2.47 -3.46
CA LYS A 74 -12.44 2.95 -2.89
C LYS A 74 -13.14 1.89 -2.04
N ASN A 75 -13.25 0.66 -2.56
CA ASN A 75 -13.89 -0.46 -1.86
C ASN A 75 -13.08 -1.01 -0.68
N HIS A 76 -11.84 -0.56 -0.53
CA HIS A 76 -10.92 -0.93 0.52
C HIS A 76 -10.54 0.26 1.43
N SER A 77 -11.05 1.46 1.15
CA SER A 77 -10.79 2.66 1.92
C SER A 77 -11.71 2.73 3.13
N PHE A 78 -11.23 3.36 4.20
CA PHE A 78 -12.02 3.65 5.39
C PHE A 78 -13.11 4.69 5.09
N VAL A 79 -12.90 5.54 4.08
CA VAL A 79 -13.81 6.62 3.69
C VAL A 79 -14.17 6.47 2.20
N PRO A 80 -15.15 5.61 1.85
CA PRO A 80 -15.49 5.33 0.45
C PRO A 80 -15.95 6.54 -0.36
N SER A 81 -16.37 7.64 0.29
CA SER A 81 -16.77 8.88 -0.37
C SER A 81 -15.61 9.68 -0.96
N GLU A 82 -14.36 9.34 -0.61
CA GLU A 82 -13.17 10.02 -1.15
C GLU A 82 -12.79 9.54 -2.56
N ASP A 83 -13.46 8.51 -3.09
CA ASP A 83 -13.10 7.88 -4.36
C ASP A 83 -11.58 7.67 -4.47
N GLU A 84 -11.03 7.03 -3.42
CA GLU A 84 -9.60 6.99 -3.19
C GLU A 84 -8.89 6.11 -4.23
N VAL A 85 -7.88 6.69 -4.85
CA VAL A 85 -7.01 6.06 -5.83
C VAL A 85 -5.56 6.19 -5.38
N LEU A 86 -4.82 5.09 -5.42
CA LEU A 86 -3.45 5.05 -4.94
C LEU A 86 -2.46 4.87 -6.09
N LEU A 87 -1.45 5.74 -6.13
CA LEU A 87 -0.25 5.55 -6.96
C LEU A 87 0.82 4.79 -6.16
N LEU A 88 1.44 3.82 -6.82
CA LEU A 88 2.55 3.08 -6.27
C LEU A 88 3.82 3.95 -6.13
N PRO A 89 4.77 3.57 -5.27
CA PRO A 89 6.10 4.18 -5.15
C PRO A 89 6.88 4.14 -6.46
N ALA A 90 7.83 5.05 -6.59
CA ALA A 90 8.75 5.14 -7.72
C ALA A 90 8.00 5.22 -9.07
N ARG A 91 6.99 6.09 -9.16
CA ARG A 91 6.37 6.45 -10.45
C ARG A 91 7.04 7.67 -11.04
N GLN A 92 7.29 7.60 -12.35
CA GLN A 92 7.90 8.68 -13.09
C GLN A 92 6.82 9.50 -13.80
N PHE A 93 6.94 10.82 -13.72
CA PHE A 93 5.99 11.74 -14.33
C PHE A 93 6.72 12.80 -15.12
N GLN A 94 6.07 13.30 -16.16
CA GLN A 94 6.44 14.51 -16.87
C GLN A 94 5.40 15.60 -16.62
N VAL A 95 5.87 16.82 -16.33
CA VAL A 95 5.00 18.00 -16.27
C VAL A 95 4.60 18.42 -17.68
N THR A 96 3.32 18.29 -18.02
CA THR A 96 2.80 18.62 -19.36
C THR A 96 2.30 20.06 -19.44
N SER A 97 1.77 20.61 -18.34
CA SER A 97 1.24 21.96 -18.27
C SER A 97 1.29 22.51 -16.84
N CYS A 98 1.41 23.83 -16.72
CA CYS A 98 1.29 24.56 -15.46
C CYS A 98 0.35 25.75 -15.71
N LEU A 99 -0.59 25.98 -14.81
CA LEU A 99 -1.55 27.08 -14.87
C LEU A 99 -1.65 27.74 -13.49
N ASP A 100 -1.37 29.04 -13.44
CA ASP A 100 -1.75 29.88 -12.30
C ASP A 100 -3.22 30.30 -12.51
N SER A 101 -4.10 29.82 -11.64
CA SER A 101 -5.54 30.13 -11.68
C SER A 101 -5.90 31.34 -10.81
N GLY A 102 -4.90 32.02 -10.24
CA GLY A 102 -5.08 33.10 -9.28
C GLY A 102 -5.52 32.61 -7.90
N ASN A 103 -5.64 33.54 -6.95
CA ASN A 103 -6.06 33.26 -5.56
C ASN A 103 -5.21 32.18 -4.85
N GLY A 104 -3.93 32.08 -5.22
CA GLY A 104 -2.99 31.10 -4.67
C GLY A 104 -3.15 29.68 -5.20
N LEU A 105 -4.01 29.44 -6.20
CA LEU A 105 -4.21 28.12 -6.81
C LEU A 105 -3.33 27.92 -8.04
N HIS A 106 -2.42 26.96 -7.96
CA HIS A 106 -1.66 26.46 -9.10
C HIS A 106 -2.17 25.09 -9.52
N ILE A 107 -2.40 24.90 -10.82
CA ILE A 107 -2.78 23.62 -11.40
C ILE A 107 -1.61 23.09 -12.22
N ILE A 108 -1.18 21.88 -11.92
CA ILE A 108 -0.03 21.23 -12.56
C ILE A 108 -0.51 19.92 -13.17
N GLN A 109 -0.40 19.83 -14.49
CA GLN A 109 -0.76 18.62 -15.22
C GLN A 109 0.45 17.71 -15.35
N LEU A 110 0.25 16.46 -14.95
CA LEU A 110 1.26 15.42 -14.99
C LEU A 110 0.81 14.32 -15.93
N LYS A 111 1.76 13.76 -16.68
CA LYS A 111 1.59 12.52 -17.42
C LYS A 111 2.50 11.47 -16.85
N GLU A 112 1.95 10.34 -16.43
CA GLU A 112 2.74 9.18 -16.03
C GLU A 112 3.52 8.67 -17.24
N LEU A 113 4.82 8.44 -17.03
CA LEU A 113 5.68 7.80 -17.99
C LEU A 113 5.78 6.32 -17.64
N LYS A 114 5.69 5.47 -18.66
CA LYS A 114 5.97 4.05 -18.50
C LYS A 114 7.43 3.90 -18.05
N PRO A 115 7.70 3.21 -16.92
CA PRO A 115 9.08 3.02 -16.49
C PRO A 115 9.83 2.15 -17.52
N PRO A 116 11.15 2.36 -17.69
CA PRO A 116 11.95 1.54 -18.60
C PRO A 116 12.06 0.07 -18.14
N TYR A 117 11.81 -0.19 -16.85
CA TYR A 117 11.80 -1.51 -16.24
C TYR A 117 10.56 -1.66 -15.36
N ASP A 118 9.94 -2.84 -15.37
CA ASP A 118 8.83 -3.14 -14.47
C ASP A 118 9.36 -3.27 -13.04
N LEU A 119 8.86 -2.42 -12.13
CA LEU A 119 9.33 -2.34 -10.75
C LEU A 119 8.82 -3.48 -9.85
N LEU A 120 7.85 -4.26 -10.34
CA LEU A 120 7.30 -5.41 -9.65
C LEU A 120 7.19 -6.56 -10.63
N GLU A 121 7.74 -7.72 -10.24
CA GLU A 121 7.47 -8.96 -10.98
C GLU A 121 5.98 -9.30 -10.86
N PRO A 122 5.32 -9.70 -11.96
CA PRO A 122 3.95 -10.13 -11.90
C PRO A 122 3.85 -11.36 -11.00
N VAL A 123 2.97 -11.29 -9.99
CA VAL A 123 2.69 -12.43 -9.12
C VAL A 123 2.12 -13.55 -10.00
N SER A 124 2.85 -14.66 -10.12
CA SER A 124 2.41 -15.83 -10.87
C SER A 124 1.10 -16.35 -10.29
N VAL A 125 0.00 -16.15 -11.01
CA VAL A 125 -1.30 -16.69 -10.63
C VAL A 125 -1.26 -18.19 -10.94
N PRO A 126 -1.42 -19.10 -9.94
CA PRO A 126 -1.49 -20.52 -10.24
C PRO A 126 -2.74 -20.77 -11.06
N THR A 127 -2.57 -20.99 -12.36
CA THR A 127 -3.65 -21.42 -13.24
C THR A 127 -3.94 -22.88 -12.89
N SER A 128 -5.11 -23.15 -12.33
CA SER A 128 -5.62 -24.52 -12.17
C SER A 128 -5.78 -25.12 -13.56
N SER A 129 -4.78 -25.91 -13.99
CA SER A 129 -4.86 -26.67 -15.23
C SER A 129 -5.87 -27.80 -15.05
N VAL A 130 -7.06 -27.61 -15.63
CA VAL A 130 -7.99 -28.71 -15.91
C VAL A 130 -7.33 -29.59 -16.97
N GLN A 131 -6.64 -30.65 -16.54
CA GLN A 131 -6.10 -31.66 -17.44
C GLN A 131 -7.23 -32.59 -17.90
N SER A 132 -7.57 -32.49 -19.18
CA SER A 132 -8.35 -33.48 -19.90
C SER A 132 -7.57 -34.79 -20.00
N LYS A 133 -8.12 -35.87 -19.45
CA LYS A 133 -7.58 -37.22 -19.61
C LYS A 133 -7.65 -37.63 -21.08
N LYS A 134 -6.49 -37.89 -21.70
CA LYS A 134 -6.38 -38.79 -22.85
C LYS A 134 -5.60 -40.05 -22.47
N SER A 135 -6.17 -41.15 -22.94
CA SER A 135 -5.75 -42.54 -22.81
C SER A 135 -4.45 -42.84 -23.55
N SER A 136 -3.63 -43.72 -22.97
CA SER A 136 -2.92 -44.75 -23.75
C SER A 136 -2.57 -45.94 -22.84
N GLN A 137 -2.76 -47.12 -23.41
CA GLN A 137 -2.61 -48.45 -22.80
C GLN A 137 -1.14 -48.90 -22.78
N GLY A 138 -0.78 -49.80 -21.85
CA GLY A 138 0.43 -50.63 -22.01
C GLY A 138 0.96 -51.35 -20.77
N LYS A 139 0.34 -52.49 -20.43
CA LYS A 139 0.85 -53.76 -19.83
C LYS A 139 1.83 -53.79 -18.62
N SER A 140 1.40 -54.59 -17.63
CA SER A 140 1.94 -55.13 -16.36
C SER A 140 3.05 -56.22 -16.50
N PRO A 141 3.58 -56.91 -15.45
CA PRO A 141 3.61 -56.72 -13.96
C PRO A 141 5.04 -56.96 -13.31
N PRO A 142 5.22 -57.05 -11.96
CA PRO A 142 6.50 -56.83 -11.25
C PRO A 142 7.22 -58.10 -10.74
N ILE A 143 8.23 -57.91 -9.86
CA ILE A 143 8.96 -58.82 -8.90
C ILE A 143 10.47 -58.91 -9.26
N ALA A 144 11.48 -58.86 -8.40
CA ALA A 144 11.78 -58.39 -7.04
C ALA A 144 13.29 -58.72 -6.84
N GLU A 145 14.10 -57.88 -6.17
CA GLU A 145 15.11 -58.32 -5.18
C GLU A 145 15.93 -57.15 -4.61
N ALA A 146 16.26 -57.29 -3.34
CA ALA A 146 16.81 -56.28 -2.45
C ALA A 146 18.31 -56.44 -2.27
N ILE A 147 19.09 -55.35 -2.30
CA ILE A 147 20.36 -55.29 -1.55
C ILE A 147 20.77 -53.84 -1.24
N GLY A 148 20.85 -53.51 0.05
CA GLY A 148 21.93 -52.68 0.60
C GLY A 148 21.82 -51.15 0.56
N GLY A 149 21.96 -50.53 1.74
CA GLY A 149 22.71 -49.27 1.87
C GLY A 149 21.88 -48.01 2.08
N GLN A 150 21.69 -47.66 3.34
CA GLN A 150 21.10 -46.43 3.85
C GLN A 150 22.04 -45.23 3.66
N LEU A 151 21.59 -44.19 2.93
CA LEU A 151 21.88 -42.77 3.21
C LEU A 151 20.74 -41.93 2.61
N THR A 152 19.63 -41.80 3.33
CA THR A 152 18.57 -40.86 2.97
C THR A 152 19.07 -39.45 3.29
N ALA A 153 19.31 -38.65 2.25
CA ALA A 153 19.40 -37.22 2.37
C ALA A 153 18.11 -36.73 3.06
N ILE A 154 18.25 -36.15 4.25
CA ILE A 154 17.15 -35.40 4.88
C ILE A 154 16.97 -34.17 4.01
N GLN A 155 16.08 -34.30 3.02
CA GLN A 155 15.59 -33.19 2.24
C GLN A 155 14.70 -32.40 3.20
N LEU A 156 15.30 -31.41 3.87
CA LEU A 156 14.55 -30.35 4.55
C LEU A 156 13.67 -29.70 3.49
N GLN A 157 12.43 -30.17 3.38
CA GLN A 157 11.40 -29.41 2.71
C GLN A 157 11.26 -28.10 3.49
N PRO A 158 11.50 -26.92 2.88
CA PRO A 158 11.11 -25.69 3.54
C PRO A 158 9.61 -25.82 3.76
N GLN A 159 9.19 -25.87 5.03
CA GLN A 159 7.77 -25.80 5.37
C GLN A 159 7.28 -24.50 4.76
N ILE A 160 6.53 -24.60 3.67
CA ILE A 160 5.94 -23.46 2.97
C ILE A 160 4.98 -22.84 3.98
N LYS A 161 5.44 -21.79 4.68
CA LYS A 161 4.58 -20.95 5.51
C LYS A 161 3.41 -20.54 4.62
N SER A 162 2.24 -21.01 5.02
CA SER A 162 0.92 -20.72 4.47
C SER A 162 0.93 -19.49 3.57
N THR A 163 0.87 -19.70 2.25
CA THR A 163 0.58 -18.61 1.33
C THR A 163 -0.83 -18.12 1.63
N PHE A 164 -0.92 -17.03 2.40
CA PHE A 164 -2.18 -16.33 2.67
C PHE A 164 -2.82 -15.94 1.34
N ASN A 165 -3.82 -16.71 0.92
CA ASN A 165 -4.52 -16.51 -0.33
C ASN A 165 -5.69 -15.56 -0.08
N ILE A 166 -5.42 -14.25 -0.01
CA ILE A 166 -6.45 -13.23 0.04
C ILE A 166 -7.12 -13.15 -1.35
N PRO A 167 -8.41 -13.52 -1.48
CA PRO A 167 -9.09 -13.51 -2.77
C PRO A 167 -9.25 -12.08 -3.31
N ALA A 168 -9.35 -11.93 -4.63
CA ALA A 168 -9.43 -10.60 -5.28
C ALA A 168 -10.68 -9.79 -4.87
N ASN A 169 -11.71 -10.46 -4.36
CA ASN A 169 -12.93 -9.86 -3.82
C ASN A 169 -12.94 -9.83 -2.29
N ALA A 170 -11.79 -10.02 -1.62
CA ALA A 170 -11.68 -9.86 -0.18
C ALA A 170 -12.01 -8.41 0.17
N THR A 171 -13.23 -8.19 0.61
CA THR A 171 -13.59 -6.96 1.31
C THR A 171 -13.05 -7.05 2.72
N TRP A 172 -12.80 -5.90 3.35
CA TRP A 172 -12.57 -5.88 4.79
C TRP A 172 -13.68 -6.65 5.49
N ALA A 173 -13.34 -7.45 6.51
CA ALA A 173 -14.35 -8.02 7.38
C ALA A 173 -15.15 -6.83 7.94
N GLN A 174 -16.44 -6.76 7.63
CA GLN A 174 -17.30 -5.63 8.02
C GLN A 174 -17.36 -5.43 9.54
N ASN A 175 -16.94 -6.45 10.29
CA ASN A 175 -16.82 -6.47 11.76
C ASN A 175 -15.37 -6.27 12.25
N GLY A 176 -14.50 -5.66 11.44
CA GLY A 176 -13.15 -5.29 11.87
C GLY A 176 -13.21 -4.33 13.05
N VAL A 177 -12.35 -4.53 14.05
CA VAL A 177 -12.24 -3.64 15.20
C VAL A 177 -11.07 -2.69 14.99
N THR A 178 -11.34 -1.40 15.02
CA THR A 178 -10.27 -0.37 15.03
C THR A 178 -9.58 -0.40 16.39
N ILE A 179 -8.34 -0.87 16.41
CA ILE A 179 -7.53 -0.91 17.64
C ILE A 179 -6.75 0.40 17.86
N ALA A 180 -6.29 1.05 16.78
CA ALA A 180 -5.60 2.33 16.84
C ALA A 180 -5.97 3.20 15.64
N GLY A 181 -6.12 4.51 15.85
CA GLY A 181 -6.56 5.48 14.85
C GLY A 181 -8.06 5.80 14.92
N GLY A 182 -8.54 6.61 13.96
CA GLY A 182 -9.96 6.98 13.82
C GLY A 182 -10.48 8.08 14.76
N HIS A 183 -9.69 8.54 15.73
CA HIS A 183 -10.09 9.55 16.73
C HIS A 183 -9.21 10.80 16.68
N TRP A 184 -8.83 11.25 15.48
CA TRP A 184 -7.89 12.35 15.25
C TRP A 184 -6.52 12.14 15.91
N LYS A 185 -5.64 13.14 15.77
CA LYS A 185 -4.34 13.18 16.43
C LYS A 185 -4.49 13.20 17.94
N GLY A 186 -3.75 12.35 18.64
CA GLY A 186 -3.73 12.30 20.11
C GLY A 186 -2.66 11.35 20.65
N ASP A 187 -2.53 11.29 21.97
CA ASP A 187 -1.48 10.56 22.69
C ASP A 187 -2.02 9.35 23.49
N ALA A 188 -3.33 9.09 23.47
CA ALA A 188 -3.91 7.87 24.03
C ALA A 188 -3.35 6.62 23.31
N THR A 189 -3.41 5.44 23.94
CA THR A 189 -2.85 4.20 23.35
C THR A 189 -3.55 3.76 22.06
N ASN A 190 -4.77 4.22 21.82
CA ASN A 190 -5.54 4.00 20.59
C ASN A 190 -5.59 5.23 19.68
N GLN A 191 -4.90 6.32 20.02
CA GLN A 191 -4.72 7.49 19.16
C GLN A 191 -3.30 7.52 18.61
N LEU A 192 -3.15 8.07 17.41
CA LEU A 192 -1.87 8.16 16.71
C LEU A 192 -1.64 9.61 16.31
N ASN A 193 -0.39 10.01 16.20
CA ASN A 193 0.05 11.32 15.82
C ASN A 193 1.16 11.18 14.78
N GLU A 194 0.82 11.44 13.52
CA GLU A 194 1.75 11.37 12.39
C GLU A 194 2.53 10.04 12.32
N PRO A 195 1.87 8.86 12.39
CA PRO A 195 2.57 7.59 12.35
C PRO A 195 3.27 7.39 10.99
N CYS A 196 4.47 6.83 11.01
CA CYS A 196 5.31 6.69 9.81
C CYS A 196 5.49 5.24 9.35
N GLY A 197 5.05 4.26 10.14
CA GLY A 197 5.23 2.85 9.80
C GLY A 197 4.33 1.90 10.59
N LEU A 198 4.05 0.76 9.97
CA LEU A 198 3.30 -0.36 10.53
C LEU A 198 4.03 -1.66 10.17
N PHE A 199 4.16 -2.56 11.13
CA PHE A 199 4.66 -3.91 10.94
C PHE A 199 3.72 -4.91 11.60
N VAL A 200 3.55 -6.07 10.98
CA VAL A 200 2.78 -7.19 11.55
C VAL A 200 3.65 -8.43 11.48
N ASP A 201 3.88 -9.08 12.62
CA ASP A 201 4.68 -10.30 12.72
C ASP A 201 3.85 -11.58 12.51
N ASP A 202 4.52 -12.73 12.53
CA ASP A 202 3.89 -14.05 12.36
C ASP A 202 2.89 -14.39 13.49
N ASP A 203 3.04 -13.76 14.66
CA ASP A 203 2.13 -13.90 15.81
C ASP A 203 0.93 -12.94 15.69
N GLN A 204 0.77 -12.26 14.55
CA GLN A 204 -0.24 -11.24 14.29
C GLN A 204 -0.15 -10.05 15.26
N THR A 205 1.04 -9.77 15.79
CA THR A 205 1.31 -8.59 16.60
C THR A 205 1.53 -7.41 15.69
N VAL A 206 0.74 -6.37 15.89
CA VAL A 206 0.81 -5.12 15.14
C VAL A 206 1.72 -4.15 15.89
N THR A 207 2.76 -3.65 15.24
CA THR A 207 3.65 -2.62 15.77
C THR A 207 3.56 -1.37 14.91
N ILE A 208 3.36 -0.21 15.55
CA ILE A 208 3.18 1.08 14.88
C ILE A 208 4.29 2.03 15.35
N ALA A 209 4.97 2.67 14.40
CA ALA A 209 5.88 3.77 14.65
C ALA A 209 5.09 5.10 14.66
N ASP A 210 4.76 5.58 15.85
CA ASP A 210 3.93 6.75 16.10
C ASP A 210 4.81 7.99 16.27
N TRP A 211 5.34 8.49 15.14
CA TRP A 211 6.46 9.42 15.08
C TRP A 211 6.20 10.74 15.81
N GLY A 212 5.03 11.36 15.62
CA GLY A 212 4.68 12.62 16.26
C GLY A 212 4.49 12.49 17.78
N ASN A 213 4.26 11.28 18.29
CA ASN A 213 4.25 10.99 19.73
C ASN A 213 5.58 10.42 20.25
N HIS A 214 6.59 10.32 19.38
CA HIS A 214 7.93 9.80 19.69
C HIS A 214 7.89 8.42 20.34
N ARG A 215 7.03 7.51 19.86
CA ARG A 215 6.85 6.20 20.50
C ARG A 215 6.65 5.06 19.49
N ILE A 216 6.95 3.85 19.94
CA ILE A 216 6.57 2.61 19.27
C ILE A 216 5.49 1.95 20.10
N ILE A 217 4.33 1.70 19.50
CA ILE A 217 3.20 1.05 20.15
C ILE A 217 2.96 -0.33 19.54
N GLN A 218 2.68 -1.30 20.40
CA GLN A 218 2.45 -2.69 20.06
C GLN A 218 1.03 -3.11 20.46
N TRP A 219 0.38 -3.87 19.59
CA TRP A 219 -0.92 -4.49 19.80
C TRP A 219 -0.81 -5.98 19.50
N LYS A 220 -1.04 -6.82 20.50
CA LYS A 220 -0.98 -8.27 20.30
C LYS A 220 -2.27 -8.77 19.68
N SER A 221 -2.20 -9.93 19.04
CA SER A 221 -3.37 -10.59 18.48
C SER A 221 -4.46 -10.78 19.56
N GLY A 222 -5.67 -10.30 19.29
CA GLY A 222 -6.79 -10.35 20.22
C GLY A 222 -6.93 -9.14 21.16
N ASP A 223 -5.90 -8.28 21.30
CA ASP A 223 -6.01 -7.06 22.08
C ASP A 223 -6.81 -6.00 21.31
N THR A 224 -7.98 -5.63 21.82
CA THR A 224 -8.87 -4.63 21.19
C THR A 224 -9.05 -3.36 22.01
N THR A 225 -8.56 -3.33 23.25
CA THR A 225 -8.84 -2.25 24.21
C THR A 225 -7.62 -1.41 24.56
N LYS A 226 -6.40 -1.96 24.53
CA LYS A 226 -5.21 -1.23 24.93
C LYS A 226 -3.92 -1.75 24.27
N GLY A 227 -3.28 -0.87 23.49
CA GLY A 227 -1.91 -1.06 23.02
C GLY A 227 -0.87 -0.75 24.10
N GLN A 228 0.32 -1.31 23.94
CA GLN A 228 1.46 -1.11 24.85
C GLN A 228 2.56 -0.30 24.18
N VAL A 229 3.03 0.75 24.84
CA VAL A 229 4.23 1.47 24.40
C VAL A 229 5.45 0.60 24.72
N ILE A 230 6.16 0.15 23.69
CA ILE A 230 7.32 -0.73 23.82
C ILE A 230 8.66 0.00 23.67
N ALA A 231 8.64 1.23 23.13
CA ALA A 231 9.80 2.12 23.08
C ALA A 231 9.36 3.59 22.98
N GLY A 232 10.20 4.51 23.47
CA GLY A 232 9.97 5.95 23.42
C GLY A 232 8.86 6.47 24.34
N GLY A 233 8.19 7.55 23.94
CA GLY A 233 7.08 8.20 24.63
C GLY A 233 7.50 9.36 25.55
N LYS A 234 8.76 9.80 25.46
CA LYS A 234 9.29 10.90 26.31
C LYS A 234 9.74 12.12 25.52
N GLY A 235 9.22 12.28 24.30
CA GLY A 235 9.59 13.38 23.41
C GLY A 235 10.94 13.15 22.71
N GLN A 236 11.27 14.07 21.81
CA GLN A 236 12.55 14.06 21.11
C GLN A 236 13.75 14.24 22.07
N GLY A 237 14.78 13.41 21.93
CA GLY A 237 16.06 13.60 22.61
C GLY A 237 17.04 12.43 22.40
N ASN A 238 18.18 12.46 23.09
CA ASN A 238 19.33 11.58 22.81
C ASN A 238 19.59 10.50 23.89
N GLY A 239 18.70 10.31 24.85
CA GLY A 239 18.85 9.24 25.84
C GLY A 239 18.29 7.90 25.35
N LEU A 240 18.53 6.85 26.13
CA LEU A 240 18.16 5.47 25.78
C LEU A 240 16.64 5.18 25.83
N ASN A 241 15.86 6.12 26.35
CA ASN A 241 14.41 5.98 26.57
C ASN A 241 13.63 7.12 25.90
N GLN A 242 14.26 7.76 24.91
CA GLN A 242 13.69 8.75 24.02
C GLN A 242 13.19 8.03 22.77
#